data_AF-A0A963L4F2-F1
#
_entry.id   AF-A0A963L4F2-F1
#
_cell.length_a   1.000
_cell.length_b   1.000
_cell.length_c   1.000
_cell.angle_alpha   90.00
_cell.angle_beta   90.00
_cell.angle_gamma   90.00
#
_symmetry.space_group_name_H-M   'P 1'
#
loop_
_entity.id
_entity.type
_entity.pdbx_description
1 polymer ?
#
loop_
_entity_poly.entity_id
_entity_poly.type
_entity_poly.pdbx_seq_one_letter_code
_entity_poly.pdbx_strand_id
1 'polypeptide(L)' 'EPCAMCAGTIYWANIGHVVYGASEEALLALTGNHAENPTLSLPCRELIARGQKSIEVIGPIPALEAEMVTPHREFWKT' A
#
# COMPACT_ATOMS: atom_id res chain seq x y z
N GLU A 1 1.63 -1.79 -0.49
CA GLU A 1 1.58 -0.63 0.40
C GLU A 1 0.25 -0.70 1.14
N PRO A 2 0.18 -0.38 2.44
CA PRO A 2 -1.10 -0.40 3.14
C PRO A 2 -2.06 0.62 2.53
N CYS A 3 -3.26 0.20 2.12
CA CYS A 3 -4.30 1.13 1.71
C CYS A 3 -4.72 2.04 2.87
N ALA A 4 -5.51 3.08 2.59
CA ALA A 4 -5.92 4.08 3.59
C ALA A 4 -6.51 3.45 4.88
N MET A 5 -7.32 2.39 4.76
CA MET A 5 -7.87 1.67 5.92
C MET A 5 -6.76 1.06 6.77
N CYS A 6 -5.87 0.28 6.16
CA CYS A 6 -4.77 -0.40 6.85
C CYS A 6 -3.77 0.60 7.44
N ALA A 7 -3.43 1.68 6.72
CA ALA A 7 -2.58 2.75 7.22
C ALA A 7 -3.19 3.43 8.45
N GLY A 8 -4.51 3.69 8.45
CA GLY A 8 -5.25 4.18 9.61
C GLY A 8 -5.21 3.19 10.79
N THR A 9 -5.38 1.90 10.54
CA THR A 9 -5.27 0.86 11.58
C THR A 9 -3.87 0.83 12.18
N ILE A 10 -2.81 0.87 11.36
CA ILE A 10 -1.41 0.93 11.81
C ILE A 10 -1.20 2.13 12.75
N TYR A 11 -1.71 3.31 12.35
CA TYR A 11 -1.65 4.51 13.17
C TYR A 11 -2.31 4.31 14.53
N TRP A 12 -3.55 3.79 14.57
CA TRP A 12 -4.28 3.62 15.82
C TRP A 12 -3.72 2.50 16.71
N ALA A 13 -3.15 1.45 16.11
CA ALA A 13 -2.52 0.34 16.82
C ALA A 13 -1.14 0.66 17.43
N ASN A 14 -0.60 1.86 17.22
CA ASN A 14 0.76 2.25 17.64
C ASN A 14 1.87 1.37 17.02
N ILE A 15 1.67 0.91 15.78
CA ILE A 15 2.75 0.26 15.03
C ILE A 15 3.70 1.34 14.52
N GLY A 16 4.94 1.31 15.00
CA GLY A 16 5.92 2.37 14.75
C GLY A 16 6.68 2.29 13.42
N HIS A 17 6.62 1.15 12.72
CA HIS A 17 7.34 0.95 11.46
C HIS A 17 6.46 0.23 10.44
N VAL A 18 6.44 0.75 9.22
CA VAL A 18 5.79 0.14 8.06
C VAL A 18 6.87 -0.15 7.03
N VAL A 19 7.01 -1.43 6.66
CA VAL A 19 7.90 -1.86 5.57
C VAL A 19 7.06 -2.57 4.52
N TYR A 20 7.16 -2.16 3.26
CA TYR A 20 6.35 -2.76 2.18
C TYR A 20 7.14 -2.97 0.88
N GLY A 21 6.77 -4.01 0.12
CA GLY A 21 7.49 -4.40 -1.10
C GLY A 21 6.95 -3.82 -2.42
N ALA A 22 5.63 -3.64 -2.57
CA ALA A 22 5.02 -3.01 -3.75
C ALA A 22 4.24 -1.77 -3.37
N SER A 23 4.26 -0.71 -4.19
CA SER A 23 3.47 0.51 -3.96
C SER A 23 1.98 0.29 -4.24
N GLU A 24 1.14 1.19 -3.72
CA GLU A 24 -0.27 1.21 -4.12
C GLU A 24 -0.43 1.57 -5.60
N GLU A 25 0.46 2.42 -6.13
CA GLU A 25 0.51 2.76 -7.57
C GLU A 25 0.79 1.53 -8.45
N ALA A 26 1.72 0.66 -8.03
CA ALA A 26 2.01 -0.59 -8.75
C ALA A 26 0.80 -1.53 -8.76
N LEU A 27 0.03 -1.57 -7.66
CA LEU A 27 -1.22 -2.32 -7.61
C LEU A 27 -2.30 -1.69 -8.49
N LEU A 28 -2.46 -0.36 -8.44
CA LEU A 28 -3.41 0.40 -9.26
C LEU A 28 -3.16 0.17 -10.76
N ALA A 29 -1.91 0.10 -11.19
CA ALA A 29 -1.55 -0.20 -12.57
C ALA A 29 -2.05 -1.58 -13.04
N LEU A 30 -2.21 -2.54 -12.12
CA LEU A 30 -2.75 -3.87 -12.40
C LEU A 30 -4.28 -3.91 -12.31
N THR A 31 -4.87 -3.19 -11.37
CA THR A 31 -6.32 -3.24 -11.12
C THR A 31 -7.11 -2.27 -12.00
N GLY A 32 -6.53 -1.13 -12.39
CA GLY A 32 -7.28 -0.07 -13.07
C GLY A 32 -8.56 0.29 -12.32
N ASN A 33 -9.71 0.20 -13.00
CA ASN A 33 -11.04 0.44 -12.42
C ASN A 33 -11.80 -0.86 -12.08
N HIS A 34 -11.08 -1.91 -11.66
CA HIS A 34 -11.69 -3.19 -11.31
C HIS A 34 -12.69 -3.05 -10.16
N ALA A 35 -13.91 -3.61 -10.33
CA ALA A 35 -15.03 -3.39 -9.41
C ALA A 35 -14.75 -3.90 -7.98
N GLU A 36 -13.95 -4.97 -7.84
CA GLU A 36 -13.61 -5.55 -6.54
C GLU A 36 -12.54 -4.75 -5.77
N ASN A 37 -11.80 -3.87 -6.45
CA ASN A 37 -10.77 -3.05 -5.80
C ASN A 37 -10.80 -1.61 -6.34
N PRO A 38 -11.79 -0.81 -5.94
CA PRO A 38 -11.85 0.62 -6.26
C PRO A 38 -10.73 1.34 -5.50
N THR A 39 -9.53 1.26 -6.06
CA THR A 39 -8.30 1.67 -5.39
C THR A 39 -8.32 3.17 -5.14
N LEU A 40 -8.30 3.54 -3.86
CA LEU A 40 -8.08 4.92 -3.45
C LEU A 40 -6.59 5.20 -3.55
N SER A 41 -6.14 5.85 -4.63
CA SER A 41 -4.74 6.19 -4.87
C SER A 41 -4.25 7.26 -3.87
N LEU A 42 -3.89 6.82 -2.66
CA LEU A 42 -3.41 7.65 -1.55
C LEU A 42 -2.23 6.93 -0.88
N PRO A 43 -0.99 7.37 -1.14
CA PRO A 43 0.19 6.82 -0.49
C PRO A 43 0.05 6.84 1.05
N CYS A 44 0.35 5.71 1.70
CA CYS A 44 0.18 5.56 3.14
C CYS A 44 0.99 6.59 3.95
N ARG A 45 2.14 7.00 3.41
CA ARG A 45 3.00 8.05 3.96
C ARG A 45 2.30 9.39 4.08
N GLU A 46 1.41 9.74 3.15
CA GLU A 46 0.65 10.99 3.21
C GLU A 46 -0.41 10.96 4.32
N LEU A 47 -1.09 9.82 4.49
CA LEU A 47 -2.04 9.63 5.59
C LEU A 47 -1.32 9.71 6.94
N ILE A 48 -0.22 8.98 7.08
CA ILE A 48 0.59 8.94 8.30
C ILE A 48 1.16 10.33 8.63
N ALA A 49 1.62 11.09 7.63
CA ALA A 49 2.17 12.44 7.81
C ALA A 49 1.17 13.46 8.36
N ARG A 50 -0.14 13.19 8.26
CA ARG A 50 -1.20 14.03 8.86
C ARG A 50 -1.45 13.71 10.34
N GLY A 51 -0.84 12.65 10.87
CA GLY A 51 -0.96 12.22 12.26
C GLY A 51 0.02 12.90 13.21
N GLN A 52 -0.09 12.56 14.49
CA GLN A 52 0.78 13.08 15.57
C GLN A 52 1.82 12.07 16.06
N LYS A 53 1.93 10.91 15.41
CA LYS A 53 2.80 9.79 15.82
C LYS A 53 4.01 9.71 14.91
N SER A 54 5.17 9.43 15.49
CA SER A 54 6.39 9.12 14.73
C SER A 54 6.32 7.68 14.25
N ILE A 55 5.85 7.48 13.02
CA ILE A 55 5.79 6.19 12.35
C ILE A 55 6.72 6.25 11.14
N GLU A 56 7.69 5.35 11.09
CA GLU A 56 8.61 5.25 9.96
C GLU A 56 7.98 4.44 8.83
N VAL A 57 8.09 4.94 7.60
CA VAL A 57 7.56 4.28 6.39
C VAL A 57 8.70 4.01 5.42
N ILE A 58 9.05 2.75 5.27
CA ILE A 58 10.11 2.25 4.41
C ILE A 58 9.49 1.47 3.26
N GLY A 59 9.73 1.90 2.03
CA GLY A 59 9.29 1.20 0.84
C GLY A 59 8.87 2.14 -0.30
N PRO A 60 8.55 1.58 -1.47
CA PRO A 60 8.63 0.15 -1.79
C PRO A 60 10.09 -0.36 -1.76
N ILE A 61 10.31 -1.59 -1.27
CA ILE A 61 11.63 -2.23 -1.31
C ILE A 61 11.87 -2.76 -2.73
N PRO A 62 12.80 -2.18 -3.54
CA PRO A 62 12.90 -2.52 -4.96
C PRO A 62 13.21 -4.00 -5.21
N ALA A 63 13.99 -4.63 -4.32
CA ALA A 63 14.32 -6.05 -4.41
C ALA A 63 13.11 -7.00 -4.24
N LEU A 64 12.00 -6.51 -3.65
CA LEU A 64 10.81 -7.31 -3.36
C LEU A 64 9.65 -7.01 -4.32
N GLU A 65 9.72 -5.93 -5.09
CA GLU A 65 8.58 -5.45 -5.86
C GLU A 65 8.07 -6.47 -6.89
N ALA A 66 8.99 -7.08 -7.64
CA ALA A 66 8.63 -8.09 -8.65
C ALA A 66 7.92 -9.31 -8.02
N GLU A 67 8.41 -9.79 -6.88
CA GLU A 67 7.81 -10.90 -6.13
C GLU A 67 6.40 -10.54 -5.65
N MET A 68 6.24 -9.35 -5.06
CA MET A 68 4.97 -8.89 -4.49
C MET A 68 3.90 -8.61 -5.56
N VAL A 69 4.29 -8.14 -6.74
CA VAL A 69 3.37 -7.86 -7.86
C VAL A 69 2.96 -9.14 -8.58
N THR A 70 3.77 -10.20 -8.56
CA THR A 70 3.54 -11.43 -9.35
C THR A 70 2.16 -12.08 -9.10
N PRO A 71 1.70 -12.28 -7.85
CA PRO A 71 0.38 -12.86 -7.58
C PRO A 71 -0.78 -12.05 -8.17
N HIS A 72 -0.60 -10.74 -8.33
CA HIS A 72 -1.66 -9.83 -8.79
C HIS A 72 -1.83 -9.84 -10.32
N ARG A 73 -0.81 -10.25 -11.09
CA ARG A 73 -0.82 -10.09 -12.56
C ARG A 73 -1.97 -10.82 -13.24
N GLU A 74 -2.31 -12.02 -12.79
CA GLU A 74 -3.41 -12.82 -13.36
C GLU A 74 -4.71 -12.68 -12.57
N PHE A 75 -4.63 -12.38 -11.28
CA PHE A 75 -5.78 -12.30 -10.39
C PHE A 75 -6.78 -11.22 -10.81
N TRP A 76 -6.31 -10.06 -11.29
CA TRP A 76 -7.16 -8.90 -11.63
C TRP A 76 -7.65 -8.85 -13.09
N LYS A 77 -7.41 -9.88 -13.91
CA LYS A 77 -7.73 -9.86 -15.35
C LYS A 77 -9.21 -10.08 -15.71
N THR A 78 -10.13 -9.82 -14.79
CA THR A 78 -11.57 -10.08 -14.93
C THR A 78 -12.37 -8.87 -15.42
#